data_AF-A0A9E4G3N3-F1
#
_entry.id   AF-A0A9E4G3N3-F1
#
_cell.length_a   1.000
_cell.length_b   1.000
_cell.length_c   1.000
_cell.angle_alpha   90.00
_cell.angle_beta   90.00
_cell.angle_gamma   90.00
#
_symmetry.space_group_name_H-M   'P 1'
#
loop_
_entity.id
_entity.type
_entity.pdbx_description
1 polymer ?
#
loop_
_entity_poly.entity_id
_entity_poly.type
_entity_poly.pdbx_seq_one_letter_code
_entity_poly.pdbx_strand_id
1 'polypeptide(L)'
;MRLQGLRRAAMPWMLLLAAVSQLSLVSAADSYDSLVAAIRAANSGGSGEITLSGDIVLTAALPTITGSVTIDGGGRSISWDDAHRIFDVNGGALTLSNVTLTGGNTPDDEDGGAIRARAGAEVSVQQVTFRNNTAYQGGAIAASGAGVQLDVRQSSFIGNSSGAYAAAIFGYGSVVDITSSSFQRNSAQGDGGAIAAHEEARMSISNSSFAGNAANVGGALEVFASTVSLTHVTMMNNTATPVGGGAIHRTAGEISLYNSIVGGAPGGNACANGLTEARGNLSQDGTCSLMETRVDPLVGELTGAPAWYPLLDGSPALDAADTEFCLPVDQVGTSR
;
A
#
# COMPACT_ATOMS: atom_id res chain seq x y z
N MET A 1 42.30 -73.62 -23.68
CA MET A 1 42.04 -72.56 -22.67
C MET A 1 42.64 -71.26 -23.19
N ARG A 2 41.82 -70.37 -23.76
CA ARG A 2 42.24 -69.06 -24.33
C ARG A 2 41.38 -67.96 -23.69
N LEU A 3 42.04 -66.89 -23.27
CA LEU A 3 41.46 -65.63 -22.80
C LEU A 3 40.78 -64.86 -23.97
N GLN A 4 39.61 -64.29 -23.71
CA GLN A 4 38.98 -63.16 -24.42
C GLN A 4 38.42 -62.27 -23.30
N GLY A 5 38.57 -60.94 -23.21
CA GLY A 5 38.80 -59.91 -24.22
C GLY A 5 37.73 -58.85 -24.00
N LEU A 6 38.01 -57.83 -23.17
CA LEU A 6 37.10 -56.73 -22.81
C LEU A 6 36.63 -55.93 -24.04
N ARG A 7 35.34 -55.59 -24.10
CA ARG A 7 34.84 -54.38 -24.76
C ARG A 7 33.80 -53.69 -23.86
N ARG A 8 34.17 -52.53 -23.32
CA ARG A 8 33.27 -51.59 -22.64
C ARG A 8 32.42 -50.89 -23.70
N ALA A 9 31.10 -50.97 -23.57
CA ALA A 9 30.17 -50.18 -24.35
C ALA A 9 30.09 -48.76 -23.76
N ALA A 10 30.24 -47.75 -24.62
CA ALA A 10 30.06 -46.35 -24.28
C ALA A 10 28.56 -46.04 -24.13
N MET A 11 28.18 -45.41 -23.01
CA MET A 11 26.86 -44.77 -22.86
C MET A 11 26.88 -43.41 -23.57
N PRO A 12 25.83 -43.04 -24.33
CA PRO A 12 25.78 -41.74 -24.97
C PRO A 12 25.55 -40.64 -23.93
N TRP A 13 26.27 -39.54 -24.13
CA TRP A 13 26.07 -38.28 -23.43
C TRP A 13 24.64 -37.79 -23.60
N MET A 14 23.85 -37.94 -22.54
CA MET A 14 22.62 -37.20 -22.38
C MET A 14 23.03 -35.81 -21.90
N LEU A 15 23.10 -34.85 -22.84
CA LEU A 15 23.14 -33.42 -22.51
C LEU A 15 21.85 -33.10 -21.76
N LEU A 16 21.91 -33.18 -20.44
CA LEU A 16 20.95 -32.50 -19.59
C LEU A 16 21.29 -31.01 -19.73
N LEU A 17 20.55 -30.28 -20.55
CA LEU A 17 20.40 -28.84 -20.34
C LEU A 17 19.75 -28.70 -18.96
N ALA A 18 20.56 -28.66 -17.92
CA ALA A 18 20.16 -28.02 -16.69
C ALA A 18 19.83 -26.58 -17.09
N ALA A 19 18.57 -26.20 -16.94
CA ALA A 19 18.21 -24.80 -16.85
C ALA A 19 19.14 -24.21 -15.80
N VAL A 20 20.10 -23.40 -16.24
CA VAL A 20 20.83 -22.52 -15.33
C VAL A 20 19.73 -21.59 -14.82
N SER A 21 19.21 -21.86 -13.62
CA SER A 21 18.52 -20.82 -12.86
C SER A 21 19.49 -19.67 -12.83
N GLN A 22 19.19 -18.58 -13.54
CA GLN A 22 20.01 -17.37 -13.46
C GLN A 22 20.12 -17.05 -11.98
N LEU A 23 21.32 -17.22 -11.43
CA LEU A 23 21.64 -16.76 -10.10
C LEU A 23 21.42 -15.25 -10.17
N SER A 24 20.34 -14.74 -9.57
CA SER A 24 20.13 -13.31 -9.41
C SER A 24 21.34 -12.79 -8.65
N LEU A 25 22.23 -12.06 -9.34
CA LEU A 25 23.35 -11.40 -8.68
C LEU A 25 22.75 -10.29 -7.81
N VAL A 26 22.87 -10.45 -6.49
CA VAL A 26 22.50 -9.40 -5.54
C VAL A 26 23.48 -8.24 -5.73
N SER A 27 22.95 -7.09 -6.14
CA SER A 27 23.72 -5.85 -6.28
C SER A 27 23.60 -5.01 -5.01
N ALA A 28 24.71 -4.49 -4.51
CA ALA A 28 24.69 -3.50 -3.45
C ALA A 28 24.60 -2.10 -4.07
N ALA A 29 23.70 -1.26 -3.56
CA ALA A 29 23.56 0.13 -3.99
C ALA A 29 23.74 1.09 -2.80
N ASP A 30 24.71 2.00 -2.89
CA ASP A 30 25.02 3.03 -1.88
C ASP A 30 24.89 4.46 -2.42
N SER A 31 24.49 4.59 -3.69
CA SER A 31 24.52 5.84 -4.43
C SER A 31 23.51 5.81 -5.57
N TYR A 32 23.12 6.99 -6.06
CA TYR A 32 22.24 7.13 -7.21
C TYR A 32 22.75 6.31 -8.43
N ASP A 33 24.02 6.47 -8.80
CA ASP A 33 24.58 5.80 -9.97
C ASP A 33 24.59 4.26 -9.84
N SER A 34 24.92 3.74 -8.64
CA SER A 34 24.90 2.30 -8.39
C SER A 34 23.48 1.71 -8.47
N LEU A 35 22.48 2.42 -7.92
CA LEU A 35 21.08 2.02 -8.02
C LEU A 35 20.58 2.05 -9.47
N VAL A 36 20.91 3.10 -10.23
CA VAL A 36 20.58 3.20 -11.65
C VAL A 36 21.17 2.04 -12.45
N ALA A 37 22.44 1.71 -12.20
CA ALA A 37 23.11 0.59 -12.88
C ALA A 37 22.43 -0.75 -12.56
N ALA A 38 22.08 -0.97 -11.30
CA ALA A 38 21.40 -2.18 -10.84
C ALA A 38 19.99 -2.33 -11.46
N ILE A 39 19.19 -1.25 -11.49
CA ILE A 39 17.87 -1.26 -12.12
C ILE A 39 17.98 -1.54 -13.62
N ARG A 40 18.93 -0.92 -14.33
CA ARG A 40 19.15 -1.20 -15.77
C ARG A 40 19.53 -2.66 -16.01
N ALA A 41 20.40 -3.22 -15.16
CA ALA A 41 20.77 -4.63 -15.24
C ALA A 41 19.54 -5.53 -15.07
N ALA A 42 18.72 -5.29 -14.04
CA ALA A 42 17.49 -6.03 -13.76
C ALA A 42 16.48 -5.96 -14.93
N ASN A 43 16.25 -4.75 -15.45
CA ASN A 43 15.38 -4.55 -16.62
C ASN A 43 15.85 -5.33 -17.85
N SER A 44 17.16 -5.37 -18.11
CA SER A 44 17.72 -6.08 -19.27
C SER A 44 17.83 -7.59 -19.07
N GLY A 45 18.02 -8.04 -17.83
CA GLY A 45 18.21 -9.44 -17.45
C GLY A 45 16.91 -10.21 -17.17
N GLY A 46 15.77 -9.50 -17.08
CA GLY A 46 14.47 -10.06 -16.74
C GLY A 46 14.17 -9.98 -15.24
N SER A 47 15.18 -10.14 -14.38
CA SER A 47 15.06 -9.90 -12.94
C SER A 47 16.37 -9.39 -12.31
N GLY A 48 16.27 -8.75 -11.14
CA GLY A 48 17.43 -8.39 -10.34
C GLY A 48 17.08 -8.11 -8.87
N GLU A 49 18.03 -8.45 -7.99
CA GLU A 49 17.94 -8.19 -6.55
C GLU A 49 18.95 -7.12 -6.16
N ILE A 50 18.50 -6.17 -5.34
CA ILE A 50 19.25 -5.00 -4.93
C ILE A 50 19.14 -4.87 -3.41
N THR A 51 20.28 -4.73 -2.73
CA THR A 51 20.31 -4.37 -1.31
C THR A 51 20.89 -2.97 -1.18
N LEU A 52 20.21 -2.09 -0.46
CA LEU A 52 20.77 -0.78 -0.16
C LEU A 52 21.85 -0.93 0.92
N SER A 53 23.03 -0.36 0.67
CA SER A 53 24.14 -0.29 1.63
C SER A 53 24.31 1.10 2.24
N GLY A 54 23.70 2.13 1.66
CA GLY A 54 23.59 3.48 2.23
C GLY A 54 22.26 4.15 1.86
N ASP A 55 21.98 5.29 2.50
CA ASP A 55 20.87 6.15 2.08
C ASP A 55 21.18 6.76 0.70
N ILE A 56 20.18 6.80 -0.16
CA ILE A 56 20.33 7.27 -1.55
C ILE A 56 19.52 8.55 -1.74
N VAL A 57 20.22 9.64 -2.03
CA VAL A 57 19.61 10.87 -2.52
C VAL A 57 19.63 10.83 -4.05
N LEU A 58 18.46 10.91 -4.67
CA LEU A 58 18.34 10.91 -6.12
C LEU A 58 18.75 12.27 -6.70
N THR A 59 19.57 12.25 -7.75
CA THR A 59 20.03 13.45 -8.45
C THR A 59 19.40 13.60 -9.84
N ALA A 60 18.67 12.57 -10.30
CA ALA A 60 17.90 12.55 -11.54
C ALA A 60 16.94 11.34 -11.50
N ALA A 61 16.10 11.20 -12.53
CA ALA A 61 15.09 10.15 -12.60
C ALA A 61 15.70 8.75 -12.69
N LEU A 62 15.20 7.84 -11.86
CA LEU A 62 15.52 6.42 -11.97
C LEU A 62 14.97 5.85 -13.29
N PRO A 63 15.63 4.83 -13.88
CA PRO A 63 15.10 4.14 -15.03
C PRO A 63 13.71 3.56 -14.73
N THR A 64 12.78 3.70 -15.67
CA THR A 64 11.48 3.03 -15.59
C THR A 64 11.67 1.53 -15.41
N ILE A 65 10.92 0.94 -14.49
CA ILE A 65 10.94 -0.50 -14.22
C ILE A 65 10.06 -1.19 -15.24
N THR A 66 10.68 -2.04 -16.05
CA THR A 66 10.04 -2.82 -17.12
C THR A 66 10.33 -4.33 -16.98
N GLY A 67 11.34 -4.71 -16.21
CA GLY A 67 11.57 -6.09 -15.75
C GLY A 67 11.14 -6.27 -14.30
N SER A 68 11.64 -7.31 -13.63
CA SER A 68 11.39 -7.55 -12.20
C SER A 68 12.53 -7.02 -11.33
N VAL A 69 12.23 -6.04 -10.49
CA VAL A 69 13.21 -5.39 -9.59
C VAL A 69 12.80 -5.65 -8.15
N THR A 70 13.68 -6.28 -7.37
CA THR A 70 13.51 -6.46 -5.93
C THR A 70 14.54 -5.62 -5.19
N ILE A 71 14.10 -4.77 -4.27
CA ILE A 71 14.95 -3.92 -3.44
C ILE A 71 14.69 -4.20 -1.96
N ASP A 72 15.72 -4.63 -1.25
CA ASP A 72 15.77 -4.60 0.21
C ASP A 72 16.50 -3.34 0.65
N GLY A 73 15.78 -2.42 1.28
CA GLY A 73 16.33 -1.20 1.82
C GLY A 73 17.21 -1.40 3.03
N GLY A 74 17.11 -2.53 3.75
CA GLY A 74 17.86 -2.77 4.98
C GLY A 74 17.71 -1.64 6.02
N GLY A 75 16.58 -0.94 6.04
CA GLY A 75 16.29 0.20 6.91
C GLY A 75 16.71 1.58 6.38
N ARG A 76 17.21 1.68 5.15
CA ARG A 76 17.70 2.93 4.54
C ARG A 76 16.60 3.73 3.86
N SER A 77 16.93 4.93 3.43
CA SER A 77 16.05 5.78 2.65
C SER A 77 16.48 5.92 1.19
N ILE A 78 15.48 6.03 0.31
CA ILE A 78 15.63 6.64 -1.01
C ILE A 78 14.85 7.96 -0.96
N SER A 79 15.54 9.07 -1.11
CA SER A 79 14.96 10.41 -1.02
C SER A 79 15.14 11.21 -2.30
N TRP A 80 14.23 12.14 -2.51
CA TRP A 80 14.28 13.10 -3.60
C TRP A 80 14.02 14.51 -3.05
N ASP A 81 14.83 15.51 -3.47
CA ASP A 81 14.72 16.91 -2.98
C ASP A 81 14.22 17.91 -4.04
N ASP A 82 14.01 17.47 -5.29
CA ASP A 82 13.48 18.22 -6.42
C ASP A 82 12.08 17.71 -6.89
N ALA A 83 11.45 18.37 -7.86
CA ALA A 83 10.10 18.10 -8.34
C ALA A 83 10.01 16.87 -9.29
N HIS A 84 10.31 15.67 -8.79
CA HIS A 84 10.12 14.43 -9.54
C HIS A 84 9.70 13.23 -8.69
N ARG A 85 9.29 12.17 -9.40
CA ARG A 85 8.90 10.87 -8.86
C ARG A 85 10.11 9.99 -8.56
N ILE A 86 10.03 9.18 -7.50
CA ILE A 86 11.09 8.19 -7.16
C ILE A 86 11.09 7.00 -8.13
N PHE A 87 9.99 6.24 -8.24
CA PHE A 87 9.87 5.05 -9.09
C PHE A 87 8.72 5.16 -10.10
N ASP A 88 8.98 4.77 -11.34
CA ASP A 88 7.96 4.57 -12.37
C ASP A 88 7.99 3.10 -12.81
N VAL A 89 6.87 2.39 -12.67
CA VAL A 89 6.70 0.99 -13.02
C VAL A 89 5.72 0.89 -14.18
N ASN A 90 6.15 0.34 -15.30
CA ASN A 90 5.34 0.24 -16.51
C ASN A 90 5.46 -1.16 -17.12
N GLY A 91 4.49 -2.02 -16.81
CA GLY A 91 4.49 -3.44 -17.22
C GLY A 91 5.51 -4.33 -16.51
N GLY A 92 6.38 -3.77 -15.66
CA GLY A 92 7.34 -4.51 -14.85
C GLY A 92 6.83 -4.83 -13.45
N ALA A 93 7.68 -5.49 -12.66
CA ALA A 93 7.40 -5.81 -11.26
C ALA A 93 8.38 -5.08 -10.33
N LEU A 94 7.87 -4.43 -9.29
CA LEU A 94 8.67 -3.79 -8.25
C LEU A 94 8.33 -4.41 -6.89
N THR A 95 9.30 -5.05 -6.26
CA THR A 95 9.21 -5.47 -4.85
C THR A 95 10.11 -4.59 -4.00
N LEU A 96 9.54 -3.92 -3.01
CA LEU A 96 10.28 -3.11 -2.04
C LEU A 96 10.11 -3.67 -0.64
N SER A 97 11.20 -3.76 0.11
CA SER A 97 11.17 -4.10 1.52
C SER A 97 12.06 -3.21 2.36
N ASN A 98 11.69 -2.96 3.62
CA ASN A 98 12.53 -2.30 4.63
C ASN A 98 13.17 -0.97 4.15
N VAL A 99 12.41 -0.12 3.46
CA VAL A 99 12.93 1.14 2.90
C VAL A 99 12.02 2.31 3.26
N THR A 100 12.62 3.49 3.43
CA THR A 100 11.86 4.75 3.49
C THR A 100 11.91 5.45 2.14
N LEU A 101 10.75 5.74 1.56
CA LEU A 101 10.60 6.55 0.35
C LEU A 101 10.08 7.94 0.74
N THR A 102 10.85 8.98 0.47
CA THR A 102 10.52 10.33 0.95
C THR A 102 10.88 11.44 -0.03
N GLY A 103 10.09 12.51 -0.04
CA GLY A 103 10.34 13.70 -0.85
C GLY A 103 10.04 13.53 -2.34
N GLY A 104 9.47 12.39 -2.76
CA GLY A 104 8.93 12.25 -4.11
C GLY A 104 7.85 13.31 -4.33
N ASN A 105 8.03 14.18 -5.32
CA ASN A 105 7.24 15.38 -5.50
C ASN A 105 6.98 15.61 -6.99
N THR A 106 5.86 15.16 -7.54
CA THR A 106 5.59 15.42 -8.96
C THR A 106 4.91 16.77 -9.17
N PRO A 107 5.19 17.48 -10.28
CA PRO A 107 4.47 18.70 -10.64
C PRO A 107 2.95 18.50 -10.76
N ASP A 108 2.21 19.60 -10.81
CA ASP A 108 0.78 19.60 -11.09
C ASP A 108 0.51 18.80 -12.40
N ASP A 109 -0.57 18.02 -12.40
CA ASP A 109 -0.98 17.05 -13.45
C ASP A 109 -0.21 15.71 -13.53
N GLU A 110 0.75 15.44 -12.64
CA GLU A 110 1.42 14.14 -12.56
C GLU A 110 1.08 13.34 -11.30
N ASP A 111 0.84 12.04 -11.48
CA ASP A 111 0.43 11.13 -10.41
C ASP A 111 1.61 10.37 -9.78
N GLY A 112 1.46 9.92 -8.54
CA GLY A 112 2.40 9.04 -7.84
C GLY A 112 3.68 9.76 -7.45
N GLY A 113 3.76 10.35 -6.26
CA GLY A 113 4.95 11.09 -5.84
C GLY A 113 6.14 10.17 -5.58
N ALA A 114 5.92 9.07 -4.86
CA ALA A 114 6.94 8.03 -4.70
C ALA A 114 6.87 7.00 -5.83
N ILE A 115 5.70 6.41 -6.10
CA ILE A 115 5.55 5.32 -7.06
C ILE A 115 4.37 5.61 -8.00
N ARG A 116 4.61 5.45 -9.30
CA ARG A 116 3.54 5.37 -10.31
C ARG A 116 3.58 4.01 -10.97
N ALA A 117 2.50 3.25 -10.80
CA ALA A 117 2.30 1.95 -11.42
C ALA A 117 1.29 2.09 -12.56
N ARG A 118 1.68 1.66 -13.76
CA ARG A 118 0.91 1.76 -15.01
C ARG A 118 0.67 0.40 -15.64
N ALA A 119 -0.31 0.32 -16.53
CA ALA A 119 -0.77 -0.88 -17.25
C ALA A 119 0.16 -2.11 -17.18
N GLY A 120 -0.30 -3.15 -16.48
CA GLY A 120 0.43 -4.41 -16.30
C GLY A 120 1.53 -4.37 -15.23
N ALA A 121 1.69 -3.27 -14.48
CA ALA A 121 2.61 -3.21 -13.36
C ALA A 121 2.15 -4.05 -12.17
N GLU A 122 3.11 -4.72 -11.54
CA GLU A 122 2.94 -5.42 -10.26
C GLU A 122 3.83 -4.76 -9.21
N VAL A 123 3.25 -4.21 -8.15
CA VAL A 123 3.99 -3.55 -7.08
C VAL A 123 3.69 -4.22 -5.76
N SER A 124 4.73 -4.68 -5.07
CA SER A 124 4.66 -5.26 -3.73
C SER A 124 5.52 -4.44 -2.79
N VAL A 125 4.94 -3.92 -1.72
CA VAL A 125 5.66 -3.12 -0.72
C VAL A 125 5.43 -3.70 0.67
N GLN A 126 6.53 -4.06 1.33
CA GLN A 126 6.51 -4.66 2.67
C GLN A 126 7.40 -3.87 3.62
N GLN A 127 6.89 -3.47 4.79
CA GLN A 127 7.70 -2.71 5.76
C GLN A 127 8.32 -1.44 5.14
N VAL A 128 7.56 -0.78 4.26
CA VAL A 128 7.98 0.46 3.59
C VAL A 128 7.35 1.65 4.29
N THR A 129 8.12 2.71 4.46
CA THR A 129 7.61 3.99 4.95
C THR A 129 7.57 5.01 3.80
N PHE A 130 6.36 5.42 3.42
CA PHE A 130 6.12 6.52 2.49
C PHE A 130 5.90 7.80 3.29
N ARG A 131 6.86 8.73 3.22
CA ARG A 131 6.81 9.95 4.04
C ARG A 131 6.94 11.21 3.20
N ASN A 132 6.02 12.15 3.40
CA ASN A 132 6.08 13.48 2.80
C ASN A 132 6.23 13.44 1.26
N ASN A 133 5.53 12.52 0.60
CA ASN A 133 5.48 12.49 -0.86
C ASN A 133 4.26 13.29 -1.34
N THR A 134 4.42 13.96 -2.48
CA THR A 134 3.42 14.86 -3.06
C THR A 134 3.23 14.56 -4.55
N ALA A 135 1.99 14.59 -5.00
CA ALA A 135 1.63 14.46 -6.40
C ALA A 135 0.28 15.11 -6.67
N TYR A 136 -0.15 15.16 -7.93
CA TYR A 136 -1.50 15.57 -8.27
C TYR A 136 -2.52 14.51 -7.79
N GLN A 137 -2.27 13.23 -8.07
CA GLN A 137 -3.04 12.10 -7.54
C GLN A 137 -2.10 11.06 -6.94
N GLY A 138 -2.49 10.45 -5.82
CA GLY A 138 -1.66 9.41 -5.19
C GLY A 138 -0.34 9.98 -4.68
N GLY A 139 -0.39 10.86 -3.69
CA GLY A 139 0.79 11.57 -3.18
C GLY A 139 1.97 10.65 -2.90
N ALA A 140 1.72 9.44 -2.35
CA ALA A 140 2.71 8.38 -2.29
C ALA A 140 2.66 7.46 -3.53
N ILE A 141 1.54 6.79 -3.77
CA ILE A 141 1.40 5.78 -4.82
C ILE A 141 0.19 6.10 -5.70
N ALA A 142 0.39 6.09 -7.01
CA ALA A 142 -0.69 6.01 -7.98
C ALA A 142 -0.64 4.65 -8.70
N ALA A 143 -1.70 3.86 -8.54
CA ALA A 143 -1.91 2.58 -9.20
C ALA A 143 -3.03 2.73 -10.24
N SER A 144 -2.64 2.92 -11.51
CA SER A 144 -3.57 3.37 -12.54
C SER A 144 -3.56 2.45 -13.77
N GLY A 145 -4.72 1.85 -14.03
CA GLY A 145 -5.02 1.08 -15.22
C GLY A 145 -5.37 -0.38 -14.96
N ALA A 146 -6.11 -0.95 -15.91
CA ALA A 146 -6.46 -2.37 -15.88
C ALA A 146 -5.20 -3.25 -15.83
N GLY A 147 -5.24 -4.28 -15.00
CA GLY A 147 -4.12 -5.20 -14.79
C GLY A 147 -3.00 -4.66 -13.92
N VAL A 148 -3.13 -3.45 -13.34
CA VAL A 148 -2.22 -3.00 -12.28
C VAL A 148 -2.61 -3.66 -10.96
N GLN A 149 -1.61 -4.27 -10.31
CA GLN A 149 -1.75 -4.89 -8.99
C GLN A 149 -0.82 -4.18 -8.01
N LEU A 150 -1.37 -3.75 -6.88
CA LEU A 150 -0.63 -3.17 -5.78
C LEU A 150 -0.90 -3.96 -4.50
N ASP A 151 0.14 -4.52 -3.91
CA ASP A 151 0.09 -5.19 -2.63
C ASP A 151 0.92 -4.42 -1.60
N VAL A 152 0.29 -4.10 -0.46
CA VAL A 152 0.85 -3.28 0.60
C VAL A 152 0.75 -4.03 1.91
N ARG A 153 1.89 -4.32 2.53
CA ARG A 153 1.95 -5.06 3.79
C ARG A 153 2.81 -4.33 4.81
N GLN A 154 2.34 -4.27 6.05
CA GLN A 154 3.15 -3.79 7.17
C GLN A 154 3.81 -2.42 6.92
N SER A 155 3.14 -1.54 6.18
CA SER A 155 3.73 -0.31 5.66
C SER A 155 3.08 0.93 6.28
N SER A 156 3.77 2.07 6.21
CA SER A 156 3.33 3.33 6.81
C SER A 156 3.29 4.46 5.78
N PHE A 157 2.17 5.17 5.71
CA PHE A 157 1.97 6.35 4.87
C PHE A 157 1.77 7.56 5.77
N ILE A 158 2.76 8.44 5.82
CA ILE A 158 2.84 9.50 6.83
C ILE A 158 3.04 10.86 6.15
N GLY A 159 2.09 11.77 6.35
CA GLY A 159 2.26 13.16 5.91
C GLY A 159 2.36 13.34 4.40
N ASN A 160 1.83 12.40 3.61
CA ASN A 160 1.78 12.56 2.16
C ASN A 160 0.66 13.54 1.79
N SER A 161 0.77 14.20 0.64
CA SER A 161 -0.18 15.20 0.17
C SER A 161 -0.54 15.03 -1.30
N SER A 162 -1.75 15.43 -1.69
CA SER A 162 -2.10 15.52 -3.10
C SER A 162 -2.95 16.74 -3.46
N GLY A 163 -2.79 17.19 -4.71
CA GLY A 163 -3.53 18.33 -5.28
C GLY A 163 -4.97 18.00 -5.70
N ALA A 164 -5.29 16.73 -5.94
CA ALA A 164 -6.62 16.29 -6.34
C ALA A 164 -7.11 15.11 -5.50
N TYR A 165 -6.69 13.88 -5.79
CA TYR A 165 -7.24 12.68 -5.16
C TYR A 165 -6.17 11.90 -4.43
N ALA A 166 -6.53 11.28 -3.31
CA ALA A 166 -5.71 10.37 -2.52
C ALA A 166 -4.30 10.88 -2.20
N ALA A 167 -4.08 11.35 -0.99
CA ALA A 167 -2.74 11.79 -0.62
C ALA A 167 -1.77 10.63 -0.38
N ALA A 168 -2.26 9.42 -0.06
CA ALA A 168 -1.43 8.23 0.02
C ALA A 168 -1.56 7.36 -1.23
N ILE A 169 -2.69 6.68 -1.43
CA ILE A 169 -2.85 5.69 -2.51
C ILE A 169 -4.05 6.03 -3.38
N PHE A 170 -3.78 6.38 -4.64
CA PHE A 170 -4.80 6.48 -5.67
C PHE A 170 -4.89 5.18 -6.44
N GLY A 171 -6.07 4.55 -6.47
CA GLY A 171 -6.34 3.39 -7.32
C GLY A 171 -7.36 3.74 -8.40
N TYR A 172 -7.00 3.51 -9.67
CA TYR A 172 -7.84 3.75 -10.82
C TYR A 172 -7.90 2.49 -11.69
N GLY A 173 -9.05 1.80 -11.73
CA GLY A 173 -9.19 0.53 -12.47
C GLY A 173 -8.20 -0.56 -12.08
N SER A 174 -7.59 -0.45 -10.89
CA SER A 174 -6.53 -1.31 -10.38
C SER A 174 -7.04 -2.27 -9.31
N VAL A 175 -6.24 -3.29 -8.98
CA VAL A 175 -6.46 -4.15 -7.80
C VAL A 175 -5.46 -3.75 -6.72
N VAL A 176 -5.97 -3.44 -5.52
CA VAL A 176 -5.14 -3.00 -4.39
C VAL A 176 -5.45 -3.81 -3.13
N ASP A 177 -4.46 -4.50 -2.60
CA ASP A 177 -4.56 -5.25 -1.35
C ASP A 177 -3.69 -4.60 -0.27
N ILE A 178 -4.28 -4.28 0.88
CA ILE A 178 -3.61 -3.57 1.97
C ILE A 178 -3.81 -4.36 3.27
N THR A 179 -2.70 -4.68 3.95
CA THR A 179 -2.73 -5.46 5.18
C THR A 179 -1.77 -4.90 6.22
N SER A 180 -2.19 -4.90 7.49
CA SER A 180 -1.34 -4.55 8.63
C SER A 180 -0.64 -3.19 8.51
N SER A 181 -1.27 -2.20 7.86
CA SER A 181 -0.63 -0.94 7.47
C SER A 181 -1.25 0.28 8.16
N SER A 182 -0.57 1.43 8.10
CA SER A 182 -1.04 2.66 8.75
C SER A 182 -1.02 3.87 7.81
N PHE A 183 -2.06 4.70 7.89
CA PHE A 183 -2.22 5.94 7.13
C PHE A 183 -2.42 7.10 8.10
N GLN A 184 -1.41 7.97 8.19
CA GLN A 184 -1.33 8.99 9.23
C GLN A 184 -1.13 10.38 8.61
N ARG A 185 -2.03 11.31 8.95
CA ARG A 185 -1.89 12.73 8.59
C ARG A 185 -1.67 12.96 7.10
N ASN A 186 -2.26 12.13 6.25
CA ASN A 186 -2.24 12.36 4.80
C ASN A 186 -3.34 13.38 4.45
N SER A 187 -3.08 14.28 3.51
CA SER A 187 -3.99 15.39 3.19
C SER A 187 -4.16 15.59 1.69
N ALA A 188 -5.37 15.36 1.19
CA ALA A 188 -5.75 15.64 -0.20
C ALA A 188 -6.55 16.94 -0.30
N GLN A 189 -6.38 17.70 -1.38
CA GLN A 189 -7.23 18.87 -1.63
C GLN A 189 -8.59 18.52 -2.23
N GLY A 190 -8.76 17.35 -2.84
CA GLY A 190 -10.04 16.84 -3.32
C GLY A 190 -10.52 15.68 -2.46
N ASP A 191 -10.45 14.46 -2.99
CA ASP A 191 -11.16 13.31 -2.39
C ASP A 191 -10.20 12.27 -1.84
N GLY A 192 -10.60 11.62 -0.74
CA GLY A 192 -9.84 10.54 -0.12
C GLY A 192 -8.58 11.06 0.57
N GLY A 193 -8.67 11.46 1.83
CA GLY A 193 -7.52 12.06 2.51
C GLY A 193 -6.32 11.12 2.65
N ALA A 194 -6.55 9.80 2.64
CA ALA A 194 -5.50 8.81 2.45
C ALA A 194 -5.66 8.06 1.12
N ILE A 195 -6.82 7.47 0.89
CA ILE A 195 -7.06 6.54 -0.22
C ILE A 195 -8.26 7.00 -1.03
N ALA A 196 -8.18 6.89 -2.35
CA ALA A 196 -9.34 7.02 -3.23
C ALA A 196 -9.36 5.86 -4.23
N ALA A 197 -10.52 5.21 -4.35
CA ALA A 197 -10.79 4.13 -5.29
C ALA A 197 -11.71 4.64 -6.40
N HIS A 198 -11.20 4.72 -7.62
CA HIS A 198 -11.89 5.33 -8.76
C HIS A 198 -12.01 4.35 -9.93
N GLU A 199 -13.14 4.44 -10.64
CA GLU A 199 -13.37 3.85 -11.97
C GLU A 199 -12.95 2.37 -12.05
N GLU A 200 -13.77 1.48 -11.49
CA GLU A 200 -13.58 0.02 -11.49
C GLU A 200 -12.38 -0.49 -10.66
N ALA A 201 -11.84 0.34 -9.77
CA ALA A 201 -10.86 -0.13 -8.80
C ALA A 201 -11.49 -1.16 -7.83
N ARG A 202 -10.69 -2.14 -7.43
CA ARG A 202 -11.05 -3.13 -6.41
C ARG A 202 -10.03 -3.08 -5.29
N MET A 203 -10.48 -2.81 -4.07
CA MET A 203 -9.60 -2.73 -2.92
C MET A 203 -10.03 -3.64 -1.78
N SER A 204 -9.07 -4.33 -1.17
CA SER A 204 -9.23 -5.07 0.08
C SER A 204 -8.29 -4.49 1.11
N ILE A 205 -8.82 -4.03 2.24
CA ILE A 205 -8.04 -3.39 3.30
C ILE A 205 -8.35 -4.10 4.60
N SER A 206 -7.32 -4.64 5.25
CA SER A 206 -7.49 -5.36 6.51
C SER A 206 -6.46 -5.00 7.56
N ASN A 207 -6.85 -5.13 8.83
CA ASN A 207 -5.95 -4.99 9.98
C ASN A 207 -5.15 -3.68 9.91
N SER A 208 -5.77 -2.58 9.51
CA SER A 208 -5.07 -1.33 9.20
C SER A 208 -5.67 -0.12 9.91
N SER A 209 -4.86 0.91 10.12
CA SER A 209 -5.26 2.11 10.85
C SER A 209 -5.24 3.37 9.97
N PHE A 210 -6.21 4.26 10.19
CA PHE A 210 -6.32 5.56 9.53
C PHE A 210 -6.47 6.64 10.59
N ALA A 211 -5.48 7.51 10.72
CA ALA A 211 -5.37 8.49 11.79
C ALA A 211 -5.15 9.90 11.26
N GLY A 212 -6.08 10.80 11.53
CA GLY A 212 -5.87 12.23 11.26
C GLY A 212 -5.71 12.57 9.77
N ASN A 213 -6.26 11.76 8.87
CA ASN A 213 -6.23 12.07 7.44
C ASN A 213 -7.30 13.13 7.11
N ALA A 214 -7.06 13.93 6.08
CA ALA A 214 -7.90 15.07 5.73
C ALA A 214 -8.15 15.20 4.22
N ALA A 215 -9.39 15.55 3.84
CA ALA A 215 -9.77 15.84 2.46
C ALA A 215 -10.99 16.78 2.38
N ASN A 216 -11.42 17.14 1.17
CA ASN A 216 -12.71 17.79 0.96
C ASN A 216 -13.88 16.80 1.04
N VAL A 217 -13.66 15.58 0.56
CA VAL A 217 -14.59 14.45 0.54
C VAL A 217 -13.87 13.21 1.05
N GLY A 218 -14.45 12.46 2.00
CA GLY A 218 -13.86 11.20 2.48
C GLY A 218 -12.51 11.41 3.16
N GLY A 219 -12.50 11.83 4.42
CA GLY A 219 -11.27 12.28 5.08
C GLY A 219 -10.19 11.20 5.22
N ALA A 220 -10.56 9.91 5.17
CA ALA A 220 -9.62 8.81 4.98
C ALA A 220 -9.79 8.14 3.62
N LEU A 221 -11.03 7.80 3.25
CA LEU A 221 -11.36 6.99 2.09
C LEU A 221 -12.48 7.62 1.27
N GLU A 222 -12.25 7.75 -0.03
CA GLU A 222 -13.29 7.96 -1.04
C GLU A 222 -13.47 6.74 -1.94
N VAL A 223 -14.72 6.43 -2.28
CA VAL A 223 -15.07 5.39 -3.27
C VAL A 223 -15.98 5.95 -4.36
N PHE A 224 -15.48 5.91 -5.60
CA PHE A 224 -16.19 6.33 -6.80
C PHE A 224 -16.19 5.21 -7.85
N ALA A 225 -17.38 4.71 -8.17
CA ALA A 225 -17.62 3.66 -9.17
C ALA A 225 -16.70 2.44 -9.00
N SER A 226 -16.44 2.05 -7.76
CA SER A 226 -15.44 1.04 -7.37
C SER A 226 -15.96 0.14 -6.25
N THR A 227 -15.25 -0.94 -5.95
CA THR A 227 -15.61 -1.88 -4.86
C THR A 227 -14.49 -1.89 -3.81
N VAL A 228 -14.84 -1.60 -2.56
CA VAL A 228 -13.90 -1.61 -1.43
C VAL A 228 -14.43 -2.48 -0.29
N SER A 229 -13.59 -3.38 0.20
CA SER A 229 -13.84 -4.18 1.41
C SER A 229 -12.87 -3.79 2.51
N LEU A 230 -13.40 -3.54 3.69
CA LEU A 230 -12.68 -3.09 4.89
C LEU A 230 -12.97 -4.08 6.02
N THR A 231 -11.94 -4.71 6.59
CA THR A 231 -12.11 -5.67 7.68
C THR A 231 -11.10 -5.42 8.79
N HIS A 232 -11.54 -5.29 10.05
CA HIS A 232 -10.65 -4.97 11.17
C HIS A 232 -9.83 -3.69 10.96
N VAL A 233 -10.47 -2.65 10.44
CA VAL A 233 -9.83 -1.34 10.29
C VAL A 233 -10.24 -0.42 11.44
N THR A 234 -9.33 0.46 11.83
CA THR A 234 -9.61 1.51 12.82
C THR A 234 -9.38 2.88 12.20
N MET A 235 -10.45 3.66 12.04
CA MET A 235 -10.43 4.97 11.41
C MET A 235 -10.82 6.05 12.41
N MET A 236 -9.82 6.76 12.93
CA MET A 236 -10.02 7.76 13.98
C MET A 236 -9.52 9.15 13.59
N ASN A 237 -10.28 10.17 13.98
CA ASN A 237 -9.92 11.58 13.84
C ASN A 237 -9.67 12.03 12.39
N ASN A 238 -10.26 11.34 11.43
CA ASN A 238 -10.20 11.74 10.02
C ASN A 238 -11.23 12.86 9.78
N THR A 239 -10.92 13.79 8.87
CA THR A 239 -11.72 15.00 8.65
C THR A 239 -12.02 15.22 7.17
N ALA A 240 -13.27 15.54 6.84
CA ALA A 240 -13.67 15.93 5.50
C ALA A 240 -14.42 17.26 5.52
N THR A 241 -13.89 18.29 4.86
CA THR A 241 -14.52 19.61 4.75
C THR A 241 -14.22 20.24 3.39
N PRO A 242 -15.22 20.75 2.64
CA PRO A 242 -16.55 21.12 3.11
C PRO A 242 -17.65 20.08 2.85
N VAL A 243 -17.40 18.97 2.14
CA VAL A 243 -18.47 18.12 1.60
C VAL A 243 -18.99 17.09 2.63
N GLY A 244 -18.09 16.35 3.28
CA GLY A 244 -18.45 15.40 4.35
C GLY A 244 -17.88 13.99 4.17
N GLY A 245 -18.24 13.10 5.11
CA GLY A 245 -17.64 11.77 5.25
C GLY A 245 -16.29 11.86 5.93
N GLY A 246 -16.28 12.23 7.21
CA GLY A 246 -15.07 12.51 7.98
C GLY A 246 -14.02 11.41 7.88
N ALA A 247 -14.43 10.14 7.85
CA ALA A 247 -13.57 9.02 7.52
C ALA A 247 -13.88 8.46 6.12
N ILE A 248 -15.11 8.03 5.88
CA ILE A 248 -15.50 7.32 4.65
C ILE A 248 -16.55 8.12 3.90
N HIS A 249 -16.38 8.24 2.59
CA HIS A 249 -17.41 8.72 1.70
C HIS A 249 -17.54 7.79 0.49
N ARG A 250 -18.77 7.65 0.00
CA ARG A 250 -19.11 6.82 -1.16
C ARG A 250 -19.91 7.62 -2.17
N THR A 251 -19.27 8.06 -3.24
CA THR A 251 -19.98 8.69 -4.36
C THR A 251 -20.75 7.66 -5.19
N ALA A 252 -20.11 6.55 -5.55
CA ALA A 252 -20.71 5.46 -6.30
C ALA A 252 -19.96 4.13 -6.08
N GLY A 253 -20.59 3.01 -6.41
CA GLY A 253 -20.02 1.68 -6.16
C GLY A 253 -20.36 1.15 -4.76
N GLU A 254 -19.50 0.30 -4.22
CA GLU A 254 -19.78 -0.53 -3.05
C GLU A 254 -18.71 -0.41 -1.97
N ILE A 255 -19.17 -0.31 -0.71
CA ILE A 255 -18.31 -0.40 0.47
C ILE A 255 -18.87 -1.45 1.41
N SER A 256 -18.07 -2.47 1.70
CA SER A 256 -18.33 -3.43 2.78
C SER A 256 -17.39 -3.14 3.95
N LEU A 257 -17.94 -3.02 5.15
CA LEU A 257 -17.19 -2.74 6.37
C LEU A 257 -17.50 -3.80 7.42
N TYR A 258 -16.47 -4.46 7.94
CA TYR A 258 -16.63 -5.54 8.91
C TYR A 258 -15.69 -5.40 10.10
N ASN A 259 -16.18 -5.70 11.30
CA ASN A 259 -15.37 -5.79 12.52
C ASN A 259 -14.46 -4.58 12.74
N SER A 260 -14.94 -3.39 12.40
CA SER A 260 -14.14 -2.17 12.27
C SER A 260 -14.63 -1.06 13.19
N ILE A 261 -13.73 -0.15 13.54
CA ILE A 261 -13.99 0.99 14.42
C ILE A 261 -13.87 2.28 13.61
N VAL A 262 -14.90 3.13 13.67
CA VAL A 262 -14.87 4.45 13.02
C VAL A 262 -15.34 5.53 14.00
N GLY A 263 -14.53 6.57 14.19
CA GLY A 263 -14.84 7.63 15.15
C GLY A 263 -13.94 8.87 15.05
N GLY A 264 -14.17 9.81 15.96
CA GLY A 264 -13.36 11.03 16.12
C GLY A 264 -13.52 12.08 15.01
N ALA A 265 -14.43 11.88 14.05
CA ALA A 265 -14.66 12.87 12.98
C ALA A 265 -15.20 14.19 13.55
N PRO A 266 -14.53 15.33 13.32
CA PRO A 266 -15.05 16.63 13.76
C PRO A 266 -16.42 16.91 13.13
N GLY A 267 -17.39 17.31 13.95
CA GLY A 267 -18.74 17.66 13.50
C GLY A 267 -19.75 16.51 13.39
N GLY A 268 -19.34 15.25 13.63
CA GLY A 268 -20.26 14.10 13.67
C GLY A 268 -20.88 13.78 12.30
N ASN A 269 -20.08 13.17 11.43
CA ASN A 269 -20.48 12.63 10.13
C ASN A 269 -19.35 11.76 9.56
N ALA A 270 -18.93 10.73 10.31
CA ALA A 270 -17.78 9.92 9.96
C ALA A 270 -17.96 9.13 8.65
N CYS A 271 -19.17 8.66 8.35
CA CYS A 271 -19.51 8.03 7.08
C CYS A 271 -20.63 8.77 6.36
N ALA A 272 -20.40 9.08 5.08
CA ALA A 272 -21.38 9.75 4.23
C ALA A 272 -21.76 8.89 3.02
N ASN A 273 -23.02 9.03 2.58
CA ASN A 273 -23.62 8.31 1.44
C ASN A 273 -23.70 6.78 1.57
N GLY A 274 -23.63 6.30 2.82
CA GLY A 274 -23.98 4.94 3.22
C GLY A 274 -22.95 3.87 2.85
N LEU A 275 -22.96 2.79 3.62
CA LEU A 275 -22.23 1.56 3.36
C LEU A 275 -23.16 0.57 2.65
N THR A 276 -22.62 -0.25 1.75
CA THR A 276 -23.39 -1.32 1.09
C THR A 276 -23.65 -2.46 2.06
N GLU A 277 -22.65 -2.79 2.88
CA GLU A 277 -22.75 -3.82 3.90
C GLU A 277 -21.95 -3.42 5.14
N ALA A 278 -22.51 -3.68 6.32
CA ALA A 278 -21.84 -3.40 7.58
C ALA A 278 -22.22 -4.42 8.66
N ARG A 279 -21.23 -5.09 9.29
CA ARG A 279 -21.45 -6.03 10.41
C ARG A 279 -20.30 -5.98 11.41
N GLY A 280 -20.62 -6.16 12.69
CA GLY A 280 -19.61 -6.16 13.77
C GLY A 280 -18.84 -4.84 13.95
N ASN A 281 -19.34 -3.74 13.37
CA ASN A 281 -18.66 -2.45 13.43
C ASN A 281 -19.06 -1.64 14.66
N LEU A 282 -18.16 -0.74 15.06
CA LEU A 282 -18.38 0.24 16.09
C LEU A 282 -18.25 1.65 15.52
N SER A 283 -19.30 2.47 15.68
CA SER A 283 -19.32 3.85 15.19
C SER A 283 -19.59 4.85 16.31
N GLN A 284 -18.68 5.80 16.50
CA GLN A 284 -18.80 6.79 17.58
C GLN A 284 -19.94 7.80 17.36
N ASP A 285 -20.38 8.00 16.12
CA ASP A 285 -21.48 8.89 15.76
C ASP A 285 -22.67 8.17 15.11
N GLY A 286 -22.58 6.84 14.94
CA GLY A 286 -23.63 6.00 14.37
C GLY A 286 -23.73 6.05 12.84
N THR A 287 -22.97 6.92 12.16
CA THR A 287 -23.09 7.11 10.70
C THR A 287 -22.50 5.97 9.88
N CYS A 288 -21.60 5.19 10.48
CA CYS A 288 -20.89 4.07 9.85
C CYS A 288 -21.50 2.70 10.20
N SER A 289 -22.78 2.66 10.56
CA SER A 289 -23.45 1.43 11.00
C SER A 289 -24.86 1.36 10.42
N LEU A 290 -25.32 0.14 10.12
CA LEU A 290 -26.73 -0.10 9.76
C LEU A 290 -27.64 -0.14 11.00
N MET A 291 -27.06 -0.09 12.21
CA MET A 291 -27.75 -0.05 13.50
C MET A 291 -27.18 1.14 14.30
N GLU A 292 -28.04 2.01 14.81
CA GLU A 292 -27.69 3.30 15.45
C GLU A 292 -27.01 3.19 16.83
N THR A 293 -26.09 2.24 17.06
CA THR A 293 -25.36 2.18 18.34
C THR A 293 -24.22 3.18 18.34
N ARG A 294 -24.54 4.41 18.76
CA ARG A 294 -23.56 5.46 19.06
C ARG A 294 -22.84 5.14 20.37
N VAL A 295 -21.55 4.81 20.30
CA VAL A 295 -20.78 4.48 21.50
C VAL A 295 -19.31 4.87 21.35
N ASP A 296 -18.71 5.34 22.43
CA ASP A 296 -17.28 5.60 22.48
C ASP A 296 -16.50 4.28 22.32
N PRO A 297 -15.62 4.14 21.32
CA PRO A 297 -14.85 2.93 21.13
C PRO A 297 -13.80 2.68 22.21
N LEU A 298 -13.48 3.68 23.06
CA LEU A 298 -12.44 3.59 24.09
C LEU A 298 -11.13 3.06 23.52
N VAL A 299 -10.65 3.72 22.46
CA VAL A 299 -9.32 3.50 21.91
C VAL A 299 -8.30 4.38 22.64
N GLY A 300 -7.09 3.87 22.82
CA GLY A 300 -5.96 4.61 23.38
C GLY A 300 -5.27 5.49 22.35
N GLU A 301 -4.12 6.04 22.74
CA GLU A 301 -3.28 6.84 21.85
C GLU A 301 -2.66 5.99 20.73
N LEU A 302 -2.50 6.60 19.57
CA LEU A 302 -1.87 5.97 18.41
C LEU A 302 -0.41 5.59 18.74
N THR A 303 -0.02 4.34 18.52
CA THR A 303 1.30 3.80 18.88
C THR A 303 1.82 2.77 17.86
N GLY A 304 3.07 2.33 17.99
CA GLY A 304 3.67 1.30 17.13
C GLY A 304 4.13 1.79 15.75
N ALA A 305 4.68 0.87 14.95
CA ALA A 305 5.13 1.11 13.58
C ALA A 305 5.00 -0.20 12.75
N PRO A 306 4.06 -0.30 11.78
CA PRO A 306 3.01 0.67 11.46
C PRO A 306 2.13 1.02 12.65
N ALA A 307 1.64 2.25 12.68
CA ALA A 307 0.91 2.74 13.84
C ALA A 307 -0.48 2.11 13.94
N TRP A 308 -1.00 1.95 15.16
CA TRP A 308 -2.30 1.34 15.45
C TRP A 308 -2.88 1.92 16.74
N TYR A 309 -4.19 1.71 16.94
CA TYR A 309 -4.93 2.17 18.12
C TYR A 309 -5.18 0.99 19.07
N PRO A 310 -4.61 0.98 20.29
CA PRO A 310 -4.93 -0.03 21.28
C PRO A 310 -6.36 0.13 21.79
N LEU A 311 -7.03 -0.98 22.06
CA LEU A 311 -8.28 -0.96 22.83
C LEU A 311 -7.95 -0.78 24.31
N LEU A 312 -8.67 0.11 24.99
CA LEU A 312 -8.56 0.30 26.43
C LEU A 312 -9.45 -0.69 27.17
N ASP A 313 -9.14 -0.90 28.45
CA ASP A 313 -9.95 -1.72 29.35
C ASP A 313 -11.42 -1.26 29.35
N GLY A 314 -12.34 -2.19 29.13
CA GLY A 314 -13.77 -1.91 29.06
C GLY A 314 -14.24 -1.39 27.69
N SER A 315 -13.38 -1.36 26.68
CA SER A 315 -13.79 -1.04 25.31
C SER A 315 -14.92 -1.98 24.85
N PRO A 316 -16.02 -1.44 24.30
CA PRO A 316 -17.11 -2.25 23.75
C PRO A 316 -16.72 -3.00 22.47
N ALA A 317 -15.53 -2.76 21.91
CA ALA A 317 -15.01 -3.51 20.78
C ALA A 317 -14.29 -4.82 21.20
N LEU A 318 -13.97 -4.98 22.49
CA LEU A 318 -13.35 -6.20 23.00
C LEU A 318 -14.32 -7.38 22.87
N ASP A 319 -13.86 -8.45 22.21
CA ASP A 319 -14.61 -9.69 21.98
C ASP A 319 -16.00 -9.51 21.33
N ALA A 320 -16.19 -8.43 20.58
CA ALA A 320 -17.46 -8.05 19.97
C ALA A 320 -17.52 -8.28 18.44
N ALA A 321 -16.46 -8.84 17.87
CA ALA A 321 -16.37 -9.07 16.43
C ALA A 321 -17.38 -10.13 15.94
N ASP A 322 -17.93 -9.91 14.75
CA ASP A 322 -18.68 -10.91 14.02
C ASP A 322 -17.74 -12.04 13.62
N THR A 323 -18.02 -13.25 14.11
CA THR A 323 -17.18 -14.44 13.93
C THR A 323 -17.04 -14.88 12.48
N GLU A 324 -17.97 -14.51 11.60
CA GLU A 324 -17.88 -14.84 10.17
C GLU A 324 -16.74 -14.07 9.48
N PHE A 325 -16.42 -12.88 9.98
CA PHE A 325 -15.44 -11.97 9.39
C PHE A 325 -14.16 -11.84 10.23
N CYS A 326 -13.94 -12.75 11.19
CA CYS A 326 -12.74 -12.78 12.02
C CYS A 326 -11.48 -13.12 11.22
N LEU A 327 -10.39 -12.40 11.47
CA LEU A 327 -9.07 -12.69 10.92
C LEU A 327 -8.22 -13.42 11.96
N PRO A 328 -7.30 -14.31 11.55
CA PRO A 328 -6.54 -15.16 12.48
C PRO A 328 -5.51 -14.38 13.32
N VAL A 329 -5.15 -13.17 12.89
CA VAL A 329 -4.21 -12.29 13.58
C VAL A 329 -4.71 -10.85 13.58
N ASP A 330 -4.30 -10.08 14.58
CA ASP A 330 -4.50 -8.64 14.63
C ASP A 330 -3.48 -7.85 13.77
N GLN A 331 -3.55 -6.52 13.84
CA GLN A 331 -2.68 -5.63 13.08
C GLN A 331 -1.19 -5.82 13.37
N VAL A 332 -0.81 -6.20 14.60
CA VAL A 332 0.59 -6.41 15.00
C VAL A 332 1.03 -7.87 14.86
N GLY A 333 0.16 -8.74 14.35
CA GLY A 333 0.44 -10.16 14.10
C GLY A 333 0.18 -11.07 15.30
N THR A 334 -0.48 -10.58 16.36
CA THR A 334 -0.89 -11.40 17.49
C THR A 334 -2.10 -12.24 17.12
N SER A 335 -2.08 -13.54 17.43
CA SER A 335 -3.21 -14.43 17.19
C SER A 335 -4.45 -14.02 17.99
N ARG A 336 -5.63 -14.16 17.37
CA ARG A 336 -6.94 -13.93 17.98
C ARG A 336 -7.62 -15.24 18.36
#